data_AF-A0A226DV58-F1
#
_entry.id   AF-A0A226DV58-F1
#
_cell.length_a   1.000
_cell.length_b   1.000
_cell.length_c   1.000
_cell.angle_alpha   90.00
_cell.angle_beta   90.00
_cell.angle_gamma   90.00
#
_symmetry.space_group_name_H-M   'P 1'
#
loop_
_entity.id
_entity.type
_entity.pdbx_description
1 polymer ?
#
loop_
_entity_poly.entity_id
_entity_poly.type
_entity_poly.pdbx_seq_one_letter_code
_entity_poly.pdbx_strand_id
1 'polypeptide(L)'
;MWHIEGPLHFRACVERIRRNSLRLAYFLKWDDKLGEAVPLKSSTRQYRTFQSFAIFFTVINQINKLDKKFFDLIPKTGVPEKSKKLIANLASSKNLANLLTFTMNYTSPAMETLVAFSDNAPLYEFALHILHVTRIHLIARIVIATITTITFNILASVTYLCLLFVISGILFFHFWSNILLKKDVSFQKTIQIYNQLKVMTILVQELGHDLVSMCLHAYCVIISTMAMYHFILQFTKGNQMSVLVTLPTVLTFLLATGFEMLVICQIAKATIASKEILRKLLTNHGNDKYRRRLVRSLLPNSISLEFVDSVDTIRNGIGMVYFLRYLDRVQSYTTTWLLATKHNQ
;
A
#
# COMPACT_ATOMS: atom_id res chain seq x y z
N MET A 1 -8.95 -4.95 -17.41
CA MET A 1 -8.16 -3.71 -17.25
C MET A 1 -6.84 -4.02 -16.57
N TRP A 2 -6.85 -4.67 -15.41
CA TRP A 2 -5.61 -5.03 -14.72
C TRP A 2 -4.71 -5.97 -15.52
N HIS A 3 -5.24 -6.99 -16.21
CA HIS A 3 -4.40 -7.82 -17.10
C HIS A 3 -3.74 -7.08 -18.28
N ILE A 4 -4.17 -5.85 -18.61
CA ILE A 4 -3.59 -5.02 -19.68
C ILE A 4 -2.66 -3.95 -19.08
N GLU A 5 -3.18 -3.14 -18.15
CA GLU A 5 -2.46 -1.99 -17.59
C GLU A 5 -1.59 -2.37 -16.38
N GLY A 6 -1.99 -3.39 -15.62
CA GLY A 6 -1.25 -3.88 -14.46
C GLY A 6 0.17 -4.31 -14.80
N PRO A 7 0.42 -5.14 -15.84
CA PRO A 7 1.75 -5.46 -16.31
C PRO A 7 2.60 -4.23 -16.66
N LEU A 8 2.00 -3.17 -17.22
CA LEU A 8 2.73 -1.93 -17.58
C LEU A 8 3.18 -1.16 -16.33
N HIS A 9 2.28 -0.95 -15.36
CA HIS A 9 2.63 -0.30 -14.10
C HIS A 9 3.64 -1.13 -13.30
N PHE A 10 3.49 -2.46 -13.34
CA PHE A 10 4.39 -3.37 -12.65
C PHE A 10 5.79 -3.39 -13.28
N ARG A 11 5.88 -3.45 -14.61
CA ARG A 11 7.14 -3.26 -15.35
C ARG A 11 7.83 -1.94 -14.97
N ALA A 12 7.07 -0.84 -14.95
CA ALA A 12 7.61 0.47 -14.58
C ALA A 12 8.17 0.47 -13.15
N CYS A 13 7.49 -0.20 -12.22
CA CYS A 13 7.94 -0.36 -10.84
C CYS A 13 9.22 -1.20 -10.74
N VAL A 14 9.31 -2.34 -11.43
CA VAL A 14 10.52 -3.19 -11.45
C VAL A 14 11.72 -2.42 -12.01
N GLU A 15 11.52 -1.72 -13.12
CA GLU A 15 12.56 -0.89 -13.72
C GLU A 15 12.95 0.29 -12.83
N ARG A 16 12.03 0.79 -12.00
CA ARG A 16 12.33 1.83 -11.02
C ARG A 16 13.13 1.29 -9.85
N ILE A 17 12.74 0.18 -9.23
CA ILE A 17 13.51 -0.46 -8.16
C ILE A 17 14.95 -0.72 -8.64
N ARG A 18 15.09 -1.20 -9.89
CA ARG A 18 16.39 -1.40 -10.52
C ARG A 18 17.21 -0.12 -10.70
N ARG A 19 16.59 0.97 -11.16
CA ARG A 19 17.28 2.27 -11.33
C ARG A 19 17.62 2.92 -9.99
N ASN A 20 16.65 2.97 -9.08
CA ASN A 20 16.78 3.60 -7.76
C ASN A 20 17.77 2.88 -6.85
N SER A 21 17.91 1.55 -6.99
CA SER A 21 18.94 0.78 -6.29
C SER A 21 20.32 0.84 -6.94
N LEU A 22 20.52 1.66 -7.99
CA LEU A 22 21.75 1.69 -8.80
C LEU A 22 22.14 0.30 -9.33
N ARG A 23 21.16 -0.57 -9.58
CA ARG A 23 21.36 -1.98 -9.94
C ARG A 23 22.13 -2.80 -8.88
N LEU A 24 22.19 -2.34 -7.64
CA LEU A 24 22.85 -3.05 -6.54
C LEU A 24 21.87 -3.91 -5.74
N ALA A 25 20.61 -3.50 -5.67
CA ALA A 25 19.56 -4.15 -4.89
C ALA A 25 18.29 -4.36 -5.74
N TYR A 26 18.43 -5.08 -6.85
CA TYR A 26 17.29 -5.54 -7.66
C TYR A 26 17.33 -7.06 -7.81
N PHE A 27 16.16 -7.67 -7.73
CA PHE A 27 16.00 -9.13 -7.72
C PHE A 27 15.06 -9.62 -8.84
N LEU A 28 14.43 -8.69 -9.55
CA LEU A 28 13.54 -8.96 -10.68
C LEU A 28 14.14 -8.40 -11.96
N LYS A 29 13.99 -9.16 -13.03
CA LYS A 29 14.15 -8.68 -14.39
C LYS A 29 12.81 -8.82 -15.09
N TRP A 30 12.40 -7.79 -15.84
CA TRP A 30 11.25 -7.92 -16.73
C TRP A 30 11.63 -8.78 -17.93
N ASP A 31 10.86 -9.82 -18.23
CA ASP A 31 11.01 -10.60 -19.46
C ASP A 31 9.98 -10.13 -20.49
N ASP A 32 10.46 -9.40 -21.50
CA ASP A 32 9.64 -8.89 -22.59
C ASP A 32 8.95 -9.99 -23.40
N LYS A 33 9.51 -11.22 -23.43
CA LYS A 33 8.92 -12.34 -24.17
C LYS A 33 7.72 -12.93 -23.43
N LEU A 34 7.84 -13.05 -22.11
CA LEU A 34 6.78 -13.61 -21.26
C LEU A 34 5.74 -12.54 -20.87
N GLY A 35 6.12 -11.25 -20.91
CA GLY A 35 5.28 -10.18 -20.40
C GLY A 35 5.12 -10.24 -18.88
N GLU A 36 6.09 -10.84 -18.19
CA GLU A 36 6.07 -11.08 -16.75
C GLU A 36 7.44 -10.72 -16.14
N ALA A 37 7.47 -10.39 -14.85
CA ALA A 37 8.75 -10.30 -14.16
C ALA A 37 9.27 -11.72 -13.85
N VAL A 38 10.57 -11.91 -13.88
CA VAL A 38 11.20 -13.18 -13.52
C VAL A 38 12.25 -12.92 -12.46
N PRO A 39 12.37 -13.78 -11.43
CA PRO A 39 13.45 -13.69 -10.47
C PRO A 39 14.80 -13.87 -11.18
N LEU A 40 15.80 -13.11 -10.74
CA LEU A 40 17.18 -13.33 -11.16
C LEU A 40 17.67 -14.72 -10.68
N LYS A 41 18.45 -15.42 -11.52
CA LYS A 41 18.98 -16.76 -11.18
C LYS A 41 19.85 -16.69 -9.92
N SER A 42 19.57 -17.61 -8.98
CA SER A 42 19.99 -17.57 -7.57
C SER A 42 21.44 -18.04 -7.32
N SER A 43 22.45 -17.27 -7.71
CA SER A 43 23.84 -17.56 -7.32
C SER A 43 24.39 -16.70 -6.18
N THR A 44 23.62 -15.76 -5.61
CA THR A 44 24.13 -14.79 -4.63
C THR A 44 23.44 -14.84 -3.27
N ARG A 45 24.24 -14.54 -2.21
CA ARG A 45 23.90 -14.45 -0.78
C ARG A 45 22.69 -13.55 -0.44
N GLN A 46 22.20 -12.78 -1.41
CA GLN A 46 21.07 -11.88 -1.29
C GLN A 46 19.70 -12.61 -1.25
N TYR A 47 19.66 -13.94 -1.46
CA TYR A 47 18.45 -14.78 -1.59
C TYR A 47 17.44 -14.80 -0.43
N ARG A 48 17.84 -14.56 0.82
CA ARG A 48 16.90 -14.62 1.97
C ARG A 48 15.97 -13.42 2.04
N THR A 49 16.48 -12.20 1.89
CA THR A 49 15.65 -11.00 1.77
C THR A 49 14.79 -11.06 0.48
N PHE A 50 15.16 -11.89 -0.49
CA PHE A 50 14.41 -12.11 -1.73
C PHE A 50 13.21 -13.05 -1.59
N GLN A 51 13.15 -13.94 -0.59
CA GLN A 51 12.03 -14.88 -0.47
C GLN A 51 10.70 -14.16 -0.23
N SER A 52 10.69 -13.12 0.61
CA SER A 52 9.48 -12.32 0.87
C SER A 52 8.96 -11.62 -0.39
N PHE A 53 9.86 -11.11 -1.23
CA PHE A 53 9.48 -10.46 -2.49
C PHE A 53 9.13 -11.45 -3.61
N ALA A 54 9.73 -12.65 -3.62
CA ALA A 54 9.35 -13.72 -4.53
C ALA A 54 7.92 -14.21 -4.23
N ILE A 55 7.57 -14.35 -2.95
CA ILE A 55 6.19 -14.64 -2.52
C ILE A 55 5.26 -13.56 -3.04
N PHE A 56 5.56 -12.28 -2.79
CA PHE A 56 4.78 -11.16 -3.31
C PHE A 56 4.56 -11.24 -4.83
N PHE A 57 5.60 -11.56 -5.59
CA PHE A 57 5.50 -11.69 -7.04
C PHE A 57 4.65 -12.88 -7.48
N THR A 58 4.83 -14.06 -6.85
CA THR A 58 3.97 -15.21 -7.14
C THR A 58 2.51 -14.89 -6.89
N VAL A 59 2.20 -14.13 -5.84
CA VAL A 59 0.84 -13.67 -5.57
C VAL A 59 0.33 -12.75 -6.68
N ILE A 60 1.07 -11.72 -7.12
CA ILE A 60 0.67 -10.87 -8.25
C ILE A 60 0.36 -11.70 -9.50
N ASN A 61 1.22 -12.66 -9.82
CA ASN A 61 1.01 -13.53 -10.97
C ASN A 61 -0.25 -14.40 -10.81
N GLN A 62 -0.54 -14.90 -9.61
CA GLN A 62 -1.80 -15.60 -9.34
C GLN A 62 -3.01 -14.68 -9.50
N ILE A 63 -2.92 -13.43 -9.03
CA ILE A 63 -3.98 -12.42 -9.21
C ILE A 63 -4.24 -12.15 -10.68
N ASN A 64 -3.20 -11.99 -11.50
CA ASN A 64 -3.34 -11.79 -12.94
C ASN A 64 -3.97 -13.00 -13.64
N LYS A 65 -3.57 -14.22 -13.25
CA LYS A 65 -4.16 -15.46 -13.75
C LYS A 65 -5.63 -15.59 -13.34
N LEU A 66 -5.97 -15.21 -12.12
CA LEU A 66 -7.35 -15.14 -11.64
C LEU A 66 -8.15 -14.12 -12.45
N ASP A 67 -7.67 -12.89 -12.63
CA ASP A 67 -8.34 -11.84 -13.44
C ASP A 67 -8.66 -12.35 -14.85
N LYS A 68 -7.71 -13.05 -15.49
CA LYS A 68 -7.92 -13.66 -16.81
C LYS A 68 -9.03 -14.72 -16.78
N LYS A 69 -8.99 -15.66 -15.82
CA LYS A 69 -10.04 -16.68 -15.66
C LYS A 69 -11.41 -16.05 -15.43
N PHE A 70 -11.45 -14.97 -14.65
CA PHE A 70 -12.64 -14.20 -14.38
C PHE A 70 -13.20 -13.55 -15.66
N PHE A 71 -12.33 -12.98 -16.50
CA PHE A 71 -12.73 -12.42 -17.77
C PHE A 71 -13.34 -13.48 -18.71
N ASP A 72 -12.78 -14.68 -18.73
CA ASP A 72 -13.30 -15.81 -19.52
C ASP A 72 -14.68 -16.29 -19.04
N LEU A 73 -15.03 -16.04 -17.76
CA LEU A 73 -16.33 -16.36 -17.18
C LEU A 73 -17.42 -15.34 -17.51
N ILE A 74 -17.09 -14.16 -18.04
CA ILE A 74 -18.07 -13.13 -18.39
C ILE A 74 -18.91 -13.64 -19.58
N PRO A 75 -20.25 -13.71 -19.45
CA PRO A 75 -21.11 -14.01 -20.59
C PRO A 75 -20.83 -12.99 -21.71
N LYS A 76 -20.54 -13.47 -22.93
CA LYS A 76 -20.37 -12.60 -24.13
C LYS A 76 -21.63 -11.80 -24.48
N THR A 77 -22.74 -12.05 -23.80
CA THR A 77 -24.00 -11.33 -23.93
C THR A 77 -23.85 -9.92 -23.38
N GLY A 78 -23.58 -8.97 -24.28
CA GLY A 78 -23.77 -7.52 -24.15
C GLY A 78 -23.46 -6.89 -22.79
N VAL A 79 -22.34 -6.17 -22.70
CA VAL A 79 -22.01 -5.33 -21.54
C VAL A 79 -23.16 -4.32 -21.32
N PRO A 80 -23.91 -4.40 -20.21
CA PRO A 80 -25.08 -3.55 -20.02
C PRO A 80 -24.71 -2.06 -19.95
N GLU A 81 -25.64 -1.18 -20.28
CA GLU A 81 -25.39 0.27 -20.35
C GLU A 81 -24.91 0.86 -19.01
N LYS A 82 -25.39 0.32 -17.88
CA LYS A 82 -24.88 0.68 -16.53
C LYS A 82 -23.38 0.41 -16.35
N SER A 83 -22.80 -0.56 -17.06
CA SER A 83 -21.34 -0.76 -17.05
C SER A 83 -20.58 0.32 -17.81
N LYS A 84 -21.20 1.05 -18.75
CA LYS A 84 -20.53 2.19 -19.41
C LYS A 84 -20.22 3.31 -18.42
N LYS A 85 -21.14 3.61 -17.49
CA LYS A 85 -20.89 4.56 -16.39
C LYS A 85 -19.79 4.07 -15.46
N LEU A 86 -19.72 2.76 -15.21
CA LEU A 86 -18.64 2.17 -14.43
C LEU A 86 -17.29 2.29 -15.15
N ILE A 87 -17.26 2.10 -16.48
CA ILE A 87 -16.10 2.31 -17.34
C ILE A 87 -15.66 3.79 -17.35
N ALA A 88 -16.60 4.74 -17.33
CA ALA A 88 -16.27 6.17 -17.21
C ALA A 88 -15.62 6.49 -15.84
N ASN A 89 -16.12 5.90 -14.75
CA ASN A 89 -15.47 6.02 -13.44
C ASN A 89 -14.07 5.35 -13.42
N LEU A 90 -13.88 4.27 -14.19
CA LEU A 90 -12.57 3.66 -14.40
C LEU A 90 -11.61 4.61 -15.16
N ALA A 91 -12.09 5.41 -16.11
CA ALA A 91 -11.26 6.43 -16.78
C ALA A 91 -10.77 7.51 -15.79
N SER A 92 -11.62 7.92 -14.84
CA SER A 92 -11.20 8.79 -13.74
C SER A 92 -10.13 8.12 -12.85
N SER A 93 -10.28 6.82 -12.57
CA SER A 93 -9.28 6.05 -11.82
C SER A 93 -7.94 5.96 -12.54
N LYS A 94 -7.94 5.92 -13.89
CA LYS A 94 -6.72 5.93 -14.69
C LYS A 94 -5.96 7.25 -14.59
N ASN A 95 -6.68 8.38 -14.61
CA ASN A 95 -6.04 9.69 -14.41
C ASN A 95 -5.40 9.80 -13.02
N LEU A 96 -6.10 9.31 -11.99
CA LEU A 96 -5.56 9.26 -10.63
C LEU A 96 -4.33 8.35 -10.55
N ALA A 97 -4.38 7.15 -11.14
CA ALA A 97 -3.26 6.21 -11.17
C ALA A 97 -2.05 6.79 -11.91
N ASN A 98 -2.27 7.50 -13.04
CA ASN A 98 -1.22 8.17 -13.78
C ASN A 98 -0.60 9.33 -12.99
N LEU A 99 -1.42 10.12 -12.28
CA LEU A 99 -0.95 11.19 -11.41
C LEU A 99 -0.10 10.62 -10.28
N LEU A 100 -0.60 9.59 -9.58
CA LEU A 100 0.15 8.86 -8.55
C LEU A 100 1.47 8.28 -9.10
N THR A 101 1.43 7.68 -10.30
CA THR A 101 2.61 7.16 -10.98
C THR A 101 3.61 8.29 -11.24
N PHE A 102 3.16 9.44 -11.73
CA PHE A 102 4.00 10.58 -12.04
C PHE A 102 4.62 11.18 -10.78
N THR A 103 3.81 11.48 -9.77
CA THR A 103 4.26 12.00 -8.47
C THR A 103 5.27 11.07 -7.85
N MET A 104 4.98 9.78 -7.83
CA MET A 104 5.88 8.80 -7.24
C MET A 104 7.17 8.68 -8.05
N ASN A 105 7.12 8.61 -9.38
CA ASN A 105 8.30 8.33 -10.21
C ASN A 105 9.22 9.52 -10.44
N TYR A 106 8.70 10.75 -10.40
CA TYR A 106 9.47 11.95 -10.74
C TYR A 106 9.56 12.93 -9.58
N THR A 107 8.44 13.21 -8.91
CA THR A 107 8.41 14.20 -7.84
C THR A 107 9.04 13.67 -6.55
N SER A 108 8.69 12.45 -6.11
CA SER A 108 9.22 11.86 -4.86
C SER A 108 10.74 11.77 -4.85
N PRO A 109 11.42 11.20 -5.88
CA PRO A 109 12.87 11.07 -5.88
C PRO A 109 13.59 12.42 -5.84
N ALA A 110 13.05 13.42 -6.56
CA ALA A 110 13.59 14.77 -6.57
C ALA A 110 13.49 15.40 -5.17
N MET A 111 12.32 15.32 -4.54
CA MET A 111 12.12 15.84 -3.18
C MET A 111 13.00 15.12 -2.15
N GLU A 112 13.07 13.79 -2.20
CA GLU A 112 13.92 12.99 -1.31
C GLU A 112 15.40 13.35 -1.46
N THR A 113 15.87 13.55 -2.69
CA THR A 113 17.24 13.98 -2.96
C THR A 113 17.49 15.39 -2.40
N LEU A 114 16.59 16.34 -2.65
CA LEU A 114 16.71 17.70 -2.11
C LEU A 114 16.79 17.70 -0.58
N VAL A 115 15.95 16.91 0.09
CA VAL A 115 15.96 16.78 1.55
C VAL A 115 17.23 16.09 2.05
N ALA A 116 17.67 15.00 1.40
CA ALA A 116 18.84 14.24 1.81
C ALA A 116 20.16 15.03 1.69
N PHE A 117 20.25 15.97 0.74
CA PHE A 117 21.42 16.85 0.57
C PHE A 117 21.34 18.15 1.37
N SER A 118 20.20 18.47 1.97
CA SER A 118 20.04 19.67 2.82
C SER A 118 20.92 19.61 4.07
N ASP A 119 21.29 20.76 4.63
CA ASP A 119 22.05 20.84 5.88
C ASP A 119 21.27 20.25 7.08
N ASN A 120 19.94 20.24 6.98
CA ASN A 120 19.02 19.74 8.00
C ASN A 120 18.65 18.27 7.78
N ALA A 121 19.45 17.54 7.00
CA ALA A 121 19.19 16.12 6.76
C ALA A 121 19.30 15.34 8.08
N PRO A 122 18.24 14.63 8.51
CA PRO A 122 18.17 14.03 9.85
C PRO A 122 19.24 12.95 10.09
N LEU A 123 19.60 12.19 9.05
CA LEU A 123 20.70 11.20 9.15
C LEU A 123 22.08 11.85 9.25
N TYR A 124 22.23 13.07 8.73
CA TYR A 124 23.46 13.84 8.89
C TYR A 124 23.61 14.33 10.34
N GLU A 125 22.55 14.88 10.94
CA GLU A 125 22.53 15.24 12.37
C GLU A 125 22.80 14.02 13.26
N PHE A 126 22.19 12.89 12.95
CA PHE A 126 22.41 11.64 13.68
C PHE A 126 23.86 11.15 13.59
N ALA A 127 24.49 11.25 12.41
CA ALA A 127 25.89 10.88 12.23
C ALA A 127 26.83 11.82 13.01
N LEU A 128 26.56 13.13 13.01
CA LEU A 128 27.30 14.10 13.84
C LEU A 128 27.22 13.73 15.33
N HIS A 129 26.02 13.34 15.78
CA HIS A 129 25.76 12.96 17.16
C HIS A 129 26.53 11.69 17.57
N ILE A 130 26.44 10.60 16.79
CA ILE A 130 27.16 9.35 17.11
C ILE A 130 28.68 9.54 17.12
N LEU A 131 29.20 10.29 16.14
CA LEU A 131 30.64 10.47 15.97
C LEU A 131 31.23 11.54 16.89
N HIS A 132 30.42 12.30 17.60
CA HIS A 132 30.85 13.42 18.46
C HIS A 132 31.73 14.45 17.72
N VAL A 133 31.40 14.74 16.45
CA VAL A 133 32.13 15.72 15.61
C VAL A 133 31.24 16.90 15.25
N THR A 134 31.82 18.10 15.18
CA THR A 134 31.08 19.34 14.84
C THR A 134 30.81 19.47 13.35
N ARG A 135 31.67 18.89 12.50
CA ARG A 135 31.52 18.89 11.04
C ARG A 135 32.03 17.57 10.48
N ILE A 136 31.25 16.96 9.60
CA ILE A 136 31.66 15.81 8.80
C ILE A 136 32.27 16.33 7.48
N HIS A 137 33.31 15.66 6.99
CA HIS A 137 33.91 15.99 5.69
C HIS A 137 32.87 15.95 4.56
N LEU A 138 33.02 16.83 3.57
CA LEU A 138 32.12 16.93 2.41
C LEU A 138 31.88 15.57 1.73
N ILE A 139 32.93 14.76 1.57
CA ILE A 139 32.84 13.42 0.97
C ILE A 139 31.89 12.52 1.78
N ALA A 140 32.07 12.43 3.10
CA ALA A 140 31.22 11.61 3.95
C ALA A 140 29.77 12.10 3.96
N ARG A 141 29.54 13.42 3.90
CA ARG A 141 28.20 13.99 3.73
C ARG A 141 27.55 13.56 2.41
N ILE A 142 28.27 13.61 1.30
CA ILE A 142 27.77 13.15 -0.02
C ILE A 142 27.43 11.66 0.03
N VAL A 143 28.25 10.83 0.69
CA VAL A 143 27.99 9.39 0.85
C VAL A 143 26.72 9.15 1.67
N ILE A 144 26.57 9.79 2.84
CA ILE A 144 25.38 9.65 3.69
C ILE A 144 24.12 10.09 2.93
N ALA A 145 24.16 11.25 2.27
CA ALA A 145 23.03 11.77 1.48
C ALA A 145 22.65 10.81 0.35
N THR A 146 23.64 10.23 -0.34
CA THR A 146 23.41 9.26 -1.42
C THR A 146 22.76 7.98 -0.90
N ILE A 147 23.29 7.38 0.17
CA ILE A 147 22.72 6.18 0.80
C ILE A 147 21.30 6.44 1.28
N THR A 148 21.08 7.60 1.91
CA THR A 148 19.77 8.05 2.38
C THR A 148 18.78 8.15 1.22
N THR A 149 19.17 8.85 0.15
CA THR A 149 18.35 9.03 -1.05
C THR A 149 17.97 7.69 -1.67
N ILE A 150 18.92 6.76 -1.82
CA ILE A 150 18.67 5.41 -2.36
C ILE A 150 17.68 4.65 -1.47
N THR A 151 17.89 4.69 -0.16
CA THR A 151 17.06 3.96 0.81
C THR A 151 15.62 4.46 0.80
N PHE A 152 15.40 5.77 0.90
CA PHE A 152 14.07 6.36 0.84
C PHE A 152 13.40 6.13 -0.51
N ASN A 153 14.14 6.17 -1.61
CA ASN A 153 13.60 5.91 -2.94
C ASN A 153 13.12 4.47 -3.12
N ILE A 154 13.85 3.50 -2.56
CA ILE A 154 13.42 2.10 -2.53
C ILE A 154 12.14 1.99 -1.68
N LEU A 155 12.13 2.58 -0.49
CA LEU A 155 11.01 2.52 0.42
C LEU A 155 9.74 3.16 -0.18
N ALA A 156 9.86 4.33 -0.80
CA ALA A 156 8.78 5.00 -1.53
C ALA A 156 8.26 4.15 -2.69
N SER A 157 9.15 3.47 -3.42
CA SER A 157 8.76 2.55 -4.50
C SER A 157 7.99 1.32 -3.98
N VAL A 158 8.43 0.75 -2.86
CA VAL A 158 7.73 -0.36 -2.19
C VAL A 158 6.36 0.10 -1.70
N THR A 159 6.28 1.24 -1.00
CA THR A 159 5.01 1.80 -0.53
C THR A 159 4.05 2.07 -1.69
N TYR A 160 4.54 2.62 -2.80
CA TYR A 160 3.75 2.83 -4.01
C TYR A 160 3.19 1.53 -4.57
N LEU A 161 4.01 0.47 -4.63
CA LEU A 161 3.59 -0.85 -5.09
C LEU A 161 2.52 -1.47 -4.17
N CYS A 162 2.68 -1.31 -2.85
CA CYS A 162 1.68 -1.72 -1.86
C CYS A 162 0.35 -1.02 -2.11
N LEU A 163 0.40 0.31 -2.31
CA LEU A 163 -0.78 1.12 -2.53
C LEU A 163 -1.50 0.73 -3.83
N LEU A 164 -0.77 0.57 -4.93
CA LEU A 164 -1.33 0.08 -6.19
C LEU A 164 -2.02 -1.26 -6.00
N PHE A 165 -1.39 -2.19 -5.30
CA PHE A 165 -1.97 -3.50 -5.03
C PHE A 165 -3.27 -3.40 -4.25
N VAL A 166 -3.31 -2.61 -3.17
CA VAL A 166 -4.51 -2.41 -2.35
C VAL A 166 -5.64 -1.79 -3.17
N ILE A 167 -5.35 -0.70 -3.90
CA ILE A 167 -6.34 -0.01 -4.73
C ILE A 167 -6.91 -0.97 -5.78
N SER A 168 -6.04 -1.71 -6.46
CA SER A 168 -6.46 -2.67 -7.49
C SER A 168 -7.26 -3.82 -6.93
N GLY A 169 -6.89 -4.35 -5.78
CA GLY A 169 -7.67 -5.35 -5.06
C GLY A 169 -9.07 -4.84 -4.73
N ILE A 170 -9.19 -3.63 -4.19
CA ILE A 170 -10.49 -3.01 -3.86
C ILE A 170 -11.34 -2.82 -5.12
N LEU A 171 -10.78 -2.26 -6.20
CA LEU A 171 -11.49 -2.05 -7.46
C LEU A 171 -11.97 -3.38 -8.05
N PHE A 172 -11.12 -4.41 -7.99
CA PHE A 172 -11.44 -5.75 -8.44
C PHE A 172 -12.59 -6.36 -7.63
N PHE A 173 -12.52 -6.33 -6.30
CA PHE A 173 -13.60 -6.81 -5.44
C PHE A 173 -14.90 -6.07 -5.70
N HIS A 174 -14.85 -4.74 -5.79
CA HIS A 174 -16.02 -3.92 -6.05
C HIS A 174 -16.68 -4.28 -7.39
N PHE A 175 -15.89 -4.40 -8.44
CA PHE A 175 -16.36 -4.78 -9.78
C PHE A 175 -17.08 -6.14 -9.77
N TRP A 176 -16.42 -7.18 -9.24
CA TRP A 176 -16.96 -8.54 -9.24
C TRP A 176 -18.14 -8.73 -8.30
N SER A 177 -18.12 -8.03 -7.17
CA SER A 177 -19.25 -7.96 -6.25
C SER A 177 -20.51 -7.43 -6.93
N ASN A 178 -20.38 -6.36 -7.73
CA ASN A 178 -21.50 -5.81 -8.47
C ASN A 178 -22.01 -6.75 -9.57
N ILE A 179 -21.12 -7.55 -10.19
CA ILE A 179 -21.52 -8.57 -11.16
C ILE A 179 -22.31 -9.71 -10.49
N LEU A 180 -21.85 -10.18 -9.32
CA LEU A 180 -22.52 -11.24 -8.56
C LEU A 180 -23.95 -10.88 -8.13
N LEU A 181 -24.25 -9.59 -8.00
CA LEU A 181 -25.59 -9.10 -7.63
C LEU A 181 -26.57 -9.01 -8.82
N LYS A 182 -26.12 -9.26 -10.05
CA LYS A 182 -27.00 -9.27 -11.23
C LYS A 182 -27.84 -10.55 -11.26
N LYS A 183 -29.14 -10.40 -11.55
CA LYS A 183 -30.09 -11.53 -11.59
C LYS A 183 -29.85 -12.50 -12.77
N ASP A 184 -29.16 -12.05 -13.80
CA ASP A 184 -29.02 -12.79 -15.07
C ASP A 184 -27.93 -13.89 -15.04
N VAL A 185 -27.19 -14.01 -13.93
CA VAL A 185 -26.14 -15.02 -13.79
C VAL A 185 -26.73 -16.29 -13.17
N SER A 186 -26.48 -17.44 -13.82
CA SER A 186 -26.95 -18.72 -13.28
C SER A 186 -26.32 -19.01 -11.91
N PHE A 187 -27.10 -19.60 -11.01
CA PHE A 187 -26.66 -19.86 -9.63
C PHE A 187 -25.31 -20.59 -9.54
N GLN A 188 -25.09 -21.60 -10.39
CA GLN A 188 -23.82 -22.34 -10.45
C GLN A 188 -22.63 -21.42 -10.80
N LYS A 189 -22.79 -20.54 -11.81
CA LYS A 189 -21.75 -19.56 -12.17
C LYS A 189 -21.53 -18.55 -11.05
N THR A 190 -22.59 -18.11 -10.38
CA THR A 190 -22.50 -17.20 -9.22
C THR A 190 -21.66 -17.82 -8.10
N ILE A 191 -21.89 -19.10 -7.77
CA ILE A 191 -21.09 -19.83 -6.77
C ILE A 191 -19.64 -20.00 -7.23
N GLN A 192 -19.42 -20.30 -8.50
CA GLN A 192 -18.06 -20.42 -9.06
C GLN A 192 -17.29 -19.10 -8.96
N ILE A 193 -17.89 -17.99 -9.40
CA ILE A 193 -17.32 -16.64 -9.31
C ILE A 193 -17.07 -16.27 -7.84
N TYR A 194 -18.00 -16.57 -6.94
CA TYR A 194 -17.83 -16.32 -5.51
C TYR A 194 -16.64 -17.07 -4.92
N ASN A 195 -16.48 -18.35 -5.26
CA ASN A 195 -15.36 -19.17 -4.78
C ASN A 195 -14.01 -18.64 -5.31
N GLN A 196 -13.95 -18.20 -6.56
CA GLN A 196 -12.75 -17.53 -7.08
C GLN A 196 -12.49 -16.19 -6.37
N LEU A 197 -13.56 -15.44 -6.05
CA LEU A 197 -13.46 -14.15 -5.36
C LEU A 197 -12.98 -14.36 -3.92
N LYS A 198 -13.36 -15.47 -3.29
CA LYS A 198 -12.90 -15.89 -1.98
C LYS A 198 -11.40 -16.12 -1.97
N VAL A 199 -10.89 -16.90 -2.91
CA VAL A 199 -9.43 -17.14 -3.04
C VAL A 199 -8.70 -15.83 -3.26
N MET A 200 -9.20 -14.97 -4.16
CA MET A 200 -8.63 -13.64 -4.36
C MET A 200 -8.63 -12.80 -3.08
N THR A 201 -9.72 -12.84 -2.30
CA THR A 201 -9.84 -12.09 -1.04
C THR A 201 -8.81 -12.55 -0.02
N ILE A 202 -8.64 -13.86 0.14
CA ILE A 202 -7.62 -14.43 1.03
C ILE A 202 -6.23 -13.99 0.58
N LEU A 203 -5.92 -14.08 -0.72
CA LEU A 203 -4.61 -13.64 -1.24
C LEU A 203 -4.35 -12.15 -1.03
N VAL A 204 -5.34 -11.29 -1.34
CA VAL A 204 -5.21 -9.83 -1.13
C VAL A 204 -5.15 -9.50 0.36
N GLN A 205 -5.81 -10.29 1.21
CA GLN A 205 -5.78 -10.14 2.65
C GLN A 205 -4.42 -10.51 3.24
N GLU A 206 -3.90 -11.71 2.95
CA GLU A 206 -2.59 -12.16 3.44
C GLU A 206 -1.50 -11.19 3.01
N LEU A 207 -1.55 -10.79 1.74
CA LEU A 207 -0.61 -9.80 1.21
C LEU A 207 -0.83 -8.40 1.80
N GLY A 208 -2.08 -8.01 2.03
CA GLY A 208 -2.42 -6.77 2.73
C GLY A 208 -1.88 -6.78 4.16
N HIS A 209 -2.09 -7.86 4.90
CA HIS A 209 -1.59 -8.00 6.26
C HIS A 209 -0.07 -7.93 6.29
N ASP A 210 0.62 -8.79 5.53
CA ASP A 210 2.06 -8.91 5.66
C ASP A 210 2.80 -7.73 5.03
N LEU A 211 2.30 -7.19 3.92
CA LEU A 211 2.97 -6.11 3.20
C LEU A 211 2.49 -4.73 3.65
N VAL A 212 1.18 -4.52 3.76
CA VAL A 212 0.63 -3.21 4.12
C VAL A 212 0.78 -2.99 5.62
N SER A 213 0.45 -3.97 6.46
CA SER A 213 0.58 -3.78 7.91
C SER A 213 2.03 -3.72 8.37
N MET A 214 3.00 -4.35 7.70
CA MET A 214 4.41 -4.15 8.06
C MET A 214 5.02 -2.94 7.38
N CYS A 215 5.02 -2.87 6.04
CA CYS A 215 5.78 -1.85 5.33
C CYS A 215 5.10 -0.48 5.38
N LEU A 216 3.80 -0.42 5.12
CA LEU A 216 3.09 0.86 5.02
C LEU A 216 2.89 1.49 6.40
N HIS A 217 2.54 0.68 7.40
CA HIS A 217 2.47 1.15 8.78
C HIS A 217 3.83 1.60 9.31
N ALA A 218 4.89 0.79 9.16
CA ALA A 218 6.23 1.20 9.62
C ALA A 218 6.69 2.47 8.91
N TYR A 219 6.41 2.61 7.61
CA TYR A 219 6.72 3.81 6.85
C TYR A 219 5.93 5.04 7.33
N CYS A 220 4.63 4.89 7.55
CA CYS A 220 3.78 5.95 8.11
C CYS A 220 4.25 6.36 9.51
N VAL A 221 4.66 5.42 10.36
CA VAL A 221 5.21 5.71 11.69
C VAL A 221 6.54 6.45 11.56
N ILE A 222 7.47 5.99 10.70
CA ILE A 222 8.75 6.66 10.48
C ILE A 222 8.50 8.08 9.99
N ILE A 223 7.76 8.29 8.89
CA ILE A 223 7.49 9.62 8.34
C ILE A 223 6.84 10.54 9.37
N SER A 224 5.83 10.06 10.09
CA SER A 224 5.17 10.87 11.12
C SER A 224 6.11 11.20 12.27
N THR A 225 6.99 10.29 12.66
CA THR A 225 8.04 10.53 13.67
C THR A 225 9.00 11.63 13.22
N MET A 226 9.45 11.58 11.96
CA MET A 226 10.32 12.60 11.36
C MET A 226 9.62 13.95 11.30
N ALA A 227 8.37 13.97 10.84
CA ALA A 227 7.57 15.19 10.75
C ALA A 227 7.34 15.82 12.13
N MET A 228 6.97 15.02 13.12
CA MET A 228 6.75 15.47 14.50
C MET A 228 8.04 15.95 15.17
N TYR A 229 9.17 15.26 14.93
CA TYR A 229 10.49 15.68 15.40
C TYR A 229 10.85 17.08 14.87
N HIS A 230 10.82 17.27 13.55
CA HIS A 230 11.13 18.56 12.94
C HIS A 230 10.13 19.65 13.32
N PHE A 231 8.86 19.30 13.50
CA PHE A 231 7.86 20.22 14.01
C PHE A 231 8.23 20.73 15.41
N ILE A 232 8.52 19.82 16.36
CA ILE A 232 8.89 20.20 17.74
C ILE A 232 10.17 21.05 17.78
N LEU A 233 11.17 20.73 16.95
CA LEU A 233 12.41 21.50 16.85
C LEU A 233 12.21 22.96 16.41
N GLN A 234 11.13 23.27 15.68
CA GLN A 234 10.80 24.66 15.34
C GLN A 234 10.35 25.48 16.57
N PHE A 235 9.86 24.81 17.63
CA PHE A 235 9.37 25.47 18.86
C PHE A 235 10.38 25.43 20.02
N THR A 236 11.51 24.74 19.88
CA THR A 236 12.58 24.77 20.89
C THR A 236 13.27 26.14 20.90
N LYS A 237 13.54 26.67 22.11
CA LYS A 237 14.09 28.02 22.32
C LYS A 237 15.36 28.26 21.49
N GLY A 238 15.43 29.41 20.83
CA GLY A 238 16.60 29.87 20.08
C GLY A 238 16.46 29.84 18.56
N ASN A 239 15.48 29.12 18.02
CA ASN A 239 15.19 29.09 16.59
C ASN A 239 14.07 30.08 16.21
N GLN A 240 14.26 30.82 15.12
CA GLN A 240 13.15 31.54 14.48
C GLN A 240 12.24 30.50 13.81
N MET A 241 10.94 30.53 14.10
CA MET A 241 9.98 29.62 13.48
C MET A 241 9.95 29.85 11.97
N SER A 242 10.34 28.83 11.21
CA SER A 242 10.27 28.87 9.76
C SER A 242 8.95 28.29 9.28
N VAL A 243 8.08 29.15 8.73
CA VAL A 243 6.82 28.72 8.10
C VAL A 243 7.07 27.67 7.01
N LEU A 244 8.20 27.77 6.30
CA LEU A 244 8.62 26.83 5.25
C LEU A 244 8.94 25.43 5.78
N VAL A 245 9.25 25.27 7.07
CA VAL A 245 9.48 23.95 7.70
C VAL A 245 8.23 23.47 8.44
N THR A 246 7.54 24.38 9.14
CA THR A 246 6.35 24.05 9.92
C THR A 246 5.19 23.59 9.05
N LEU A 247 4.92 24.25 7.92
CA LEU A 247 3.78 23.89 7.08
C LEU A 247 3.95 22.50 6.43
N PRO A 248 5.09 22.16 5.80
CA PRO A 248 5.29 20.82 5.24
C PRO A 248 5.29 19.72 6.31
N THR A 249 5.87 19.95 7.48
CA THR A 249 5.89 18.93 8.55
C THR A 249 4.47 18.59 9.04
N VAL A 250 3.63 19.60 9.28
CA VAL A 250 2.21 19.39 9.63
C VAL A 250 1.47 18.66 8.50
N LEU A 251 1.66 19.09 7.25
CA LEU A 251 1.00 18.45 6.11
C LEU A 251 1.44 16.98 5.96
N THR A 252 2.73 16.70 6.08
CA THR A 252 3.28 15.33 6.01
C THR A 252 2.73 14.45 7.12
N PHE A 253 2.65 14.94 8.37
CA PHE A 253 2.07 14.21 9.48
C PHE A 253 0.58 13.89 9.26
N LEU A 254 -0.21 14.87 8.81
CA LEU A 254 -1.63 14.69 8.49
C LEU A 254 -1.84 13.72 7.33
N LEU A 255 -1.02 13.80 6.29
CA LEU A 255 -1.09 12.89 5.15
C LEU A 255 -0.71 11.46 5.54
N ALA A 256 0.37 11.26 6.30
CA ALA A 256 0.79 9.94 6.76
C ALA A 256 -0.27 9.27 7.65
N THR A 257 -0.81 10.04 8.60
CA THR A 257 -1.89 9.60 9.50
C THR A 257 -3.18 9.31 8.73
N GLY A 258 -3.60 10.24 7.87
CA GLY A 258 -4.80 10.09 7.05
C GLY A 258 -4.71 8.89 6.10
N PHE A 259 -3.53 8.64 5.54
CA PHE A 259 -3.29 7.51 4.66
C PHE A 259 -3.43 6.16 5.39
N GLU A 260 -2.88 6.04 6.60
CA GLU A 260 -3.06 4.86 7.43
C GLU A 260 -4.54 4.62 7.77
N MET A 261 -5.26 5.68 8.15
CA MET A 261 -6.69 5.61 8.41
C MET A 261 -7.51 5.22 7.17
N LEU A 262 -7.14 5.73 5.99
CA LEU A 262 -7.79 5.37 4.74
C LEU A 262 -7.63 3.88 4.43
N VAL A 263 -6.42 3.32 4.58
CA VAL A 263 -6.19 1.89 4.36
C VAL A 263 -7.09 1.04 5.27
N ILE A 264 -7.14 1.37 6.57
CA ILE A 264 -7.99 0.67 7.55
C ILE A 264 -9.46 0.76 7.17
N CYS A 265 -9.93 1.96 6.82
CA CYS A 265 -11.31 2.19 6.41
C CYS A 265 -11.69 1.38 5.17
N GLN A 266 -10.78 1.27 4.19
CA GLN A 266 -11.04 0.50 2.97
C GLN A 266 -11.13 -0.99 3.24
N ILE A 267 -10.25 -1.53 4.09
CA ILE A 267 -10.28 -2.94 4.52
C ILE A 267 -11.60 -3.24 5.23
N ALA A 268 -12.06 -2.36 6.13
CA ALA A 268 -13.34 -2.51 6.81
C ALA A 268 -14.53 -2.44 5.85
N LYS A 269 -14.53 -1.49 4.90
CA LYS A 269 -15.57 -1.37 3.85
C LYS A 269 -15.63 -2.63 2.98
N ALA A 270 -14.49 -3.18 2.57
CA ALA A 270 -14.43 -4.41 1.79
C ALA A 270 -15.06 -5.59 2.56
N THR A 271 -14.79 -5.68 3.86
CA THR A 271 -15.37 -6.70 4.75
C THR A 271 -16.89 -6.56 4.88
N ILE A 272 -17.40 -5.35 5.08
CA ILE A 272 -18.85 -5.09 5.16
C ILE A 272 -19.52 -5.42 3.83
N ALA A 273 -18.93 -4.99 2.71
CA ALA A 273 -19.44 -5.28 1.38
C ALA A 273 -19.55 -6.80 1.12
N SER A 274 -18.54 -7.56 1.53
CA SER A 274 -18.53 -9.02 1.43
C SER A 274 -19.69 -9.69 2.20
N LYS A 275 -19.93 -9.27 3.44
CA LYS A 275 -21.07 -9.76 4.24
C LYS A 275 -22.41 -9.41 3.59
N GLU A 276 -22.53 -8.20 3.04
CA GLU A 276 -23.74 -7.72 2.38
C GLU A 276 -24.06 -8.48 1.09
N ILE A 277 -23.04 -8.83 0.30
CA ILE A 277 -23.21 -9.67 -0.89
C ILE A 277 -23.77 -11.04 -0.51
N LEU A 278 -23.24 -11.65 0.55
CA LEU A 278 -23.72 -12.96 0.99
C LEU A 278 -25.18 -12.91 1.45
N ARG A 279 -25.58 -11.84 2.17
CA ARG A 279 -26.99 -11.60 2.52
C ARG A 279 -27.86 -11.47 1.28
N LYS A 280 -27.45 -10.68 0.29
CA LYS A 280 -28.20 -10.52 -0.96
C LYS A 280 -28.29 -11.81 -1.77
N LEU A 281 -27.23 -12.61 -1.83
CA LEU A 281 -27.24 -13.93 -2.45
C LEU A 281 -28.23 -14.87 -1.74
N LEU A 282 -28.28 -14.82 -0.41
CA LEU A 282 -29.22 -15.61 0.39
C LEU A 282 -30.66 -15.18 0.13
N THR A 283 -30.94 -13.88 0.00
CA THR A 283 -32.28 -13.38 -0.33
C THR A 283 -32.68 -13.76 -1.76
N ASN A 284 -31.79 -13.62 -2.73
CA ASN A 284 -32.08 -13.87 -4.15
C ASN A 284 -32.25 -15.36 -4.48
N HIS A 285 -31.54 -16.25 -3.77
CA HIS A 285 -31.56 -17.70 -4.05
C HIS A 285 -32.13 -18.54 -2.90
N GLY A 286 -32.67 -17.88 -1.86
CA GLY A 286 -33.12 -18.53 -0.64
C GLY A 286 -34.39 -19.37 -0.79
N ASN A 287 -35.17 -19.23 -1.86
CA ASN A 287 -36.40 -20.00 -2.05
C ASN A 287 -36.13 -21.50 -2.23
N ASP A 288 -34.98 -21.85 -2.80
CA ASP A 288 -34.55 -23.23 -2.95
C ASP A 288 -33.77 -23.70 -1.71
N LYS A 289 -34.22 -24.80 -1.10
CA LYS A 289 -33.63 -25.35 0.14
C LYS A 289 -32.16 -25.75 -0.03
N TYR A 290 -31.79 -26.31 -1.18
CA TYR A 290 -30.42 -26.69 -1.49
C TYR A 290 -29.54 -25.45 -1.69
N ARG A 291 -30.01 -24.48 -2.49
CA ARG A 291 -29.27 -23.22 -2.72
C ARG A 291 -29.09 -22.42 -1.43
N ARG A 292 -30.11 -22.35 -0.57
CA ARG A 292 -30.04 -21.71 0.74
C ARG A 292 -28.98 -22.36 1.63
N ARG A 293 -28.92 -23.70 1.68
CA ARG A 293 -27.90 -24.43 2.44
C ARG A 293 -26.50 -24.16 1.89
N LEU A 294 -26.34 -24.18 0.57
CA LEU A 294 -25.06 -23.90 -0.08
C LEU A 294 -24.58 -22.47 0.22
N VAL A 295 -25.44 -21.46 0.06
CA VAL A 295 -25.09 -20.07 0.37
C VAL A 295 -24.76 -19.88 1.85
N ARG A 296 -25.49 -20.52 2.77
CA ARG A 296 -25.15 -20.48 4.21
C ARG A 296 -23.81 -21.14 4.55
N SER A 297 -23.38 -22.11 3.76
CA SER A 297 -22.05 -22.74 3.93
C SER A 297 -20.90 -21.87 3.40
N LEU A 298 -21.21 -20.85 2.60
CA LEU A 298 -20.21 -19.88 2.17
C LEU A 298 -19.88 -18.97 3.36
N LEU A 299 -18.63 -19.01 3.79
CA LEU A 299 -18.10 -18.03 4.72
C LEU A 299 -17.99 -16.68 4.01
N PRO A 300 -18.36 -15.56 4.66
CA PRO A 300 -18.08 -14.25 4.11
C PRO A 300 -16.58 -14.17 3.82
N ASN A 301 -16.24 -13.61 2.66
CA ASN A 301 -14.87 -13.23 2.33
C ASN A 301 -14.52 -11.96 3.14
N SER A 302 -14.71 -12.02 4.45
CA SER A 302 -14.41 -10.95 5.37
C SER A 302 -13.04 -11.19 5.93
N ILE A 303 -12.23 -10.14 5.87
CA ILE A 303 -10.93 -10.12 6.46
C ILE A 303 -11.13 -10.13 7.98
N SER A 304 -10.82 -11.25 8.64
CA SER A 304 -10.74 -11.31 10.11
C SER A 304 -9.49 -10.52 10.49
N LEU A 305 -9.72 -9.29 10.91
CA LEU A 305 -8.68 -8.42 11.39
C LEU A 305 -9.24 -7.66 12.58
N GLU A 306 -8.45 -7.52 13.65
CA GLU A 306 -8.65 -6.57 14.75
C GLU A 306 -9.04 -5.17 14.23
N PHE A 307 -8.69 -4.84 12.99
CA PHE A 307 -9.07 -3.62 12.29
C PHE A 307 -10.58 -3.45 12.07
N VAL A 308 -11.35 -4.53 11.83
CA VAL A 308 -12.81 -4.43 11.65
C VAL A 308 -13.47 -4.08 12.98
N ASP A 309 -13.05 -4.74 14.06
CA ASP A 309 -13.50 -4.41 15.40
C ASP A 309 -13.08 -2.99 15.76
N SER A 310 -11.86 -2.57 15.38
CA SER A 310 -11.39 -1.19 15.57
C SER A 310 -12.21 -0.14 14.82
N VAL A 311 -12.68 -0.43 13.60
CA VAL A 311 -13.52 0.51 12.83
C VAL A 311 -14.94 0.58 13.40
N ASP A 312 -15.51 -0.56 13.80
CA ASP A 312 -16.82 -0.57 14.46
C ASP A 312 -16.74 0.14 15.83
N THR A 313 -15.64 0.00 16.57
CA THR A 313 -15.43 0.75 17.82
C THR A 313 -15.20 2.23 17.57
N ILE A 314 -14.51 2.64 16.49
CA ILE A 314 -14.39 4.06 16.11
C ILE A 314 -15.77 4.63 15.77
N ARG A 315 -16.56 3.93 14.96
CA ARG A 315 -17.91 4.37 14.57
C ARG A 315 -18.82 4.55 15.78
N ASN A 316 -18.70 3.66 16.76
CA ASN A 316 -19.50 3.69 17.98
C ASN A 316 -18.90 4.60 19.07
N GLY A 317 -17.73 5.21 18.82
CA GLY A 317 -17.03 6.07 19.79
C GLY A 317 -16.42 5.31 20.99
N ILE A 318 -16.37 3.98 20.94
CA ILE A 318 -16.03 3.10 22.06
C ILE A 318 -14.55 2.66 22.03
N GLY A 319 -13.84 2.84 20.91
CA GLY A 319 -12.45 2.40 20.84
C GLY A 319 -11.69 2.96 19.64
N MET A 320 -10.78 3.91 19.92
CA MET A 320 -9.74 4.36 19.00
C MET A 320 -8.40 3.66 19.28
N VAL A 321 -8.42 2.47 19.90
CA VAL A 321 -7.21 1.82 20.45
C VAL A 321 -6.10 1.66 19.42
N TYR A 322 -6.42 1.24 18.19
CA TYR A 322 -5.42 1.15 17.13
C TYR A 322 -4.77 2.50 16.81
N PHE A 323 -5.59 3.55 16.64
CA PHE A 323 -5.12 4.90 16.33
C PHE A 323 -4.29 5.50 17.46
N LEU A 324 -4.72 5.30 18.71
CA LEU A 324 -3.97 5.72 19.89
C LEU A 324 -2.63 4.99 19.97
N ARG A 325 -2.58 3.68 19.67
CA ARG A 325 -1.32 2.93 19.58
C ARG A 325 -0.41 3.41 18.45
N TYR A 326 -0.97 3.91 17.35
CA TYR A 326 -0.19 4.55 16.29
C TYR A 326 0.44 5.85 16.78
N LEU A 327 -0.37 6.76 17.35
CA LEU A 327 0.11 8.04 17.87
C LEU A 327 1.11 7.85 19.02
N ASP A 328 0.86 6.89 19.92
CA ASP A 328 1.75 6.54 21.02
C ASP A 328 3.13 6.09 20.51
N ARG A 329 3.17 5.28 19.44
CA ARG A 329 4.44 4.88 18.80
C ARG A 329 5.16 6.07 18.16
N VAL A 330 4.44 6.92 17.43
CA VAL A 330 5.03 8.14 16.84
C VAL A 330 5.60 9.04 17.94
N GLN A 331 4.81 9.31 19.00
CA GLN A 331 5.23 10.12 20.14
C GLN A 331 6.46 9.51 20.83
N SER A 332 6.42 8.22 21.16
CA SER A 332 7.49 7.50 21.83
C SER A 332 8.81 7.58 21.06
N TYR A 333 8.77 7.35 19.74
CA TYR A 333 9.96 7.47 18.89
C TYR A 333 10.43 8.92 18.76
N THR A 334 9.53 9.88 18.61
CA THR A 334 9.91 11.30 18.57
C THR A 334 10.56 11.74 19.87
N THR A 335 10.02 11.37 21.04
CA THR A 335 10.61 11.69 22.34
C THR A 335 11.98 11.04 22.50
N THR A 336 12.11 9.76 22.15
CA THR A 336 13.40 9.05 22.18
C THR A 336 14.44 9.79 21.35
N TRP A 337 14.05 10.27 20.17
CA TRP A 337 14.96 10.95 19.27
C TRP A 337 15.33 12.36 19.74
N LEU A 338 14.36 13.12 20.27
CA LEU A 338 14.61 14.42 20.90
C LEU A 338 15.54 14.32 22.11
N LEU A 339 15.39 13.27 22.93
CA LEU A 339 16.26 13.05 24.08
C LEU A 339 17.69 12.70 23.66
N ALA A 340 17.84 11.92 22.58
CA ALA A 340 19.15 11.63 22.01
C ALA A 340 19.84 12.90 21.52
N THR A 341 19.14 13.82 20.86
CA THR A 341 19.76 15.04 20.31
C THR A 341 19.98 16.15 21.35
N LYS A 342 19.13 16.26 22.38
CA LYS A 342 19.24 17.30 23.41
C LYS A 342 20.46 17.17 24.32
N HIS A 343 20.99 15.96 24.54
CA HIS A 343 22.11 15.77 25.46
C HIS A 343 23.43 16.45 25.06
N ASN A 344 23.53 16.97 23.82
CA ASN A 344 24.77 17.52 23.26
C ASN A 344 24.69 19.02 22.87
N GLN A 345 23.60 19.71 23.20
CA GLN A 345 23.53 21.18 23.20
C GLN A 345 23.80 21.69 24.60
#